data_AF-C6XVG3-F1
#
_entry.id   AF-C6XVG3-F1
#
_cell.length_a   1.000
_cell.length_b   1.000
_cell.length_c   1.000
_cell.angle_alpha   90.00
_cell.angle_beta   90.00
_cell.angle_gamma   90.00
#
_symmetry.space_group_name_H-M   'P 1'
#
loop_
_entity.id
_entity.type
_entity.pdbx_description
1 polymer ?
#
loop_
_entity_poly.entity_id
_entity_poly.type
_entity_poly.pdbx_seq_one_letter_code
_entity_poly.pdbx_strand_id
1 'polypeptide(L)'
;MINKHVLLARFWANANQFTTADGIEVDLHGDNIVVVSTTLKNTAGDFREIQMMAEFGLDAFIAEMEVQLLDDVMEIDLNMLFAWLIGGTAGYHIMKGNTE
;
A
#
# COMPACT_ATOMS: atom_id res chain seq x y z
N MET A 1 -19.46 5.85 -0.66
CA MET A 1 -18.43 5.62 0.36
C MET A 1 -18.77 4.33 1.10
N ILE A 2 -17.87 3.36 1.06
CA ILE A 2 -18.05 2.09 1.76
C ILE A 2 -18.16 2.33 3.28
N ASN A 3 -18.96 1.53 3.99
CA ASN A 3 -18.97 1.59 5.46
C ASN A 3 -17.60 1.10 5.97
N LYS A 4 -16.91 1.90 6.79
CA LYS A 4 -15.61 1.53 7.36
C LYS A 4 -15.57 0.17 8.04
N HIS A 5 -16.67 -0.25 8.66
CA HIS A 5 -16.79 -1.56 9.30
C HIS A 5 -16.83 -2.70 8.28
N VAL A 6 -17.35 -2.44 7.07
CA VAL A 6 -17.31 -3.40 5.97
C VAL A 6 -15.88 -3.55 5.48
N LEU A 7 -15.14 -2.44 5.28
CA LEU A 7 -13.74 -2.50 4.87
C LEU A 7 -12.88 -3.21 5.93
N LEU A 8 -13.07 -2.88 7.21
CA LEU A 8 -12.39 -3.53 8.34
C LEU A 8 -12.65 -5.05 8.36
N ALA A 9 -13.91 -5.47 8.21
CA ALA A 9 -14.26 -6.89 8.16
C ALA A 9 -13.62 -7.60 6.95
N ARG A 10 -13.43 -6.89 5.82
CA ARG A 10 -12.72 -7.44 4.66
C ARG A 10 -11.24 -7.62 4.94
N PHE A 11 -10.57 -6.66 5.59
CA PHE A 11 -9.20 -6.84 6.04
C PHE A 11 -9.07 -8.06 6.96
N TRP A 12 -9.93 -8.18 7.98
CA TRP A 12 -9.90 -9.34 8.88
C TRP A 12 -10.13 -10.67 8.15
N ALA A 13 -10.95 -10.68 7.10
CA ALA A 13 -11.17 -11.87 6.28
C ALA A 13 -9.98 -12.25 5.39
N ASN A 14 -9.04 -11.33 5.16
CA ASN A 14 -7.85 -11.52 4.31
C ASN A 14 -6.55 -11.38 5.09
N ALA A 15 -6.53 -11.83 6.36
CA ALA A 15 -5.33 -11.78 7.22
C ALA A 15 -4.71 -10.38 7.34
N ASN A 16 -5.54 -9.33 7.26
CA ASN A 16 -5.18 -7.92 7.29
C ASN A 16 -4.35 -7.43 6.11
N GLN A 17 -4.38 -8.13 4.97
CA GLN A 17 -3.56 -7.78 3.81
C GLN A 17 -4.32 -7.96 2.50
N PHE A 18 -4.11 -7.03 1.57
CA PHE A 18 -4.43 -7.18 0.15
C PHE A 18 -3.18 -6.99 -0.69
N THR A 19 -3.14 -7.64 -1.85
CA THR A 19 -2.06 -7.45 -2.82
C THR A 19 -2.66 -7.18 -4.19
N THR A 20 -2.33 -6.04 -4.79
CA THR A 20 -2.82 -5.66 -6.12
C THR A 20 -2.05 -6.38 -7.23
N ALA A 21 -2.53 -6.26 -8.48
CA ALA A 21 -1.88 -6.87 -9.64
C ALA A 21 -0.45 -6.36 -9.88
N ASP A 22 -0.16 -5.12 -9.45
CA ASP A 22 1.15 -4.48 -9.56
C ASP A 22 2.11 -4.88 -8.42
N GLY A 23 1.69 -5.79 -7.53
CA GLY A 23 2.50 -6.20 -6.37
C GLY A 23 2.57 -5.13 -5.29
N ILE A 24 1.51 -4.33 -5.16
CA ILE A 24 1.35 -3.36 -4.07
C ILE A 24 0.62 -4.06 -2.94
N GLU A 25 1.21 -3.99 -1.75
CA GLU A 25 0.66 -4.53 -0.51
C GLU A 25 -0.11 -3.43 0.21
N VAL A 26 -1.33 -3.75 0.63
CA VAL A 26 -2.20 -2.88 1.45
C VAL A 26 -2.48 -3.62 2.75
N ASP A 27 -1.83 -3.19 3.82
CA ASP A 27 -1.85 -3.84 5.13
C ASP A 27 -2.62 -3.02 6.15
N LEU A 28 -3.38 -3.69 7.02
CA LEU A 28 -4.06 -3.08 8.16
C LEU A 28 -3.36 -3.42 9.48
N HIS A 29 -2.88 -2.39 10.17
CA HIS A 29 -2.24 -2.46 11.47
C HIS A 29 -3.16 -1.90 12.56
N GLY A 30 -3.37 -2.68 13.63
CA GLY A 30 -4.07 -2.23 14.83
C GLY A 30 -5.48 -1.69 14.58
N ASP A 31 -6.16 -2.20 13.54
CA ASP A 31 -7.53 -1.84 13.11
C ASP A 31 -7.74 -0.38 12.64
N ASN A 32 -6.69 0.43 12.54
CA ASN A 32 -6.85 1.85 12.21
C ASN A 32 -5.74 2.44 11.35
N ILE A 33 -4.65 1.72 11.10
CA ILE A 33 -3.54 2.19 10.27
C ILE A 33 -3.50 1.34 9.01
N VAL A 34 -3.61 1.97 7.84
CA VAL A 34 -3.44 1.32 6.54
C VAL A 34 -2.07 1.69 6.00
N VAL A 35 -1.27 0.68 5.68
CA VAL A 35 0.04 0.84 5.05
C VAL A 35 -0.08 0.36 3.62
N VAL A 36 0.25 1.24 2.67
CA VAL A 36 0.34 0.89 1.24
C VAL A 36 1.80 0.86 0.87
N SER A 37 2.31 -0.26 0.40
CA SER A 37 3.74 -0.41 0.12
C SER A 37 4.05 -1.26 -1.10
N THR A 38 5.23 -1.05 -1.68
CA THR A 38 5.78 -1.94 -2.71
C THR A 38 7.30 -1.93 -2.64
N THR A 39 7.92 -3.03 -3.06
CA THR A 39 9.38 -3.17 -3.11
C THR A 39 9.83 -3.37 -4.56
N LEU A 40 10.56 -2.38 -5.08
CA LEU A 40 11.17 -2.43 -6.40
C LEU A 40 12.61 -2.95 -6.27
N LYS A 41 12.94 -4.03 -6.99
CA LYS A 41 14.28 -4.62 -6.99
C LYS A 41 15.03 -4.26 -8.25
N ASN A 42 16.23 -3.70 -8.12
CA ASN A 42 17.14 -3.60 -9.27
C ASN A 42 17.87 -4.93 -9.47
N THR A 43 17.72 -5.52 -10.65
CA THR A 43 18.40 -6.75 -11.07
C THR A 43 19.72 -6.51 -11.82
N ALA A 44 20.06 -5.25 -12.10
CA ALA A 44 21.27 -4.87 -12.84
C ALA A 44 22.29 -4.15 -11.94
N GLY A 45 23.48 -4.74 -11.78
CA GLY A 45 24.58 -4.17 -11.01
C GLY A 45 24.53 -4.54 -9.52
N ASP A 46 24.81 -3.57 -8.64
CA ASP A 46 24.68 -3.77 -7.20
C ASP A 46 23.21 -4.02 -6.85
N PHE A 47 22.90 -5.17 -6.27
CA PHE A 47 21.56 -5.49 -5.78
C PHE A 47 21.12 -4.44 -4.76
N ARG A 48 20.12 -3.65 -5.14
CA ARG A 48 19.47 -2.64 -4.34
C ARG A 48 17.98 -2.83 -4.43
N GLU A 49 17.32 -2.64 -3.30
CA GLU A 49 15.87 -2.67 -3.21
C GLU A 49 15.39 -1.28 -2.77
N ILE A 50 14.32 -0.80 -3.38
CA ILE A 50 13.64 0.43 -3.01
C ILE A 50 12.27 0.03 -2.49
N GLN A 51 12.06 0.20 -1.18
CA GLN A 51 10.73 0.08 -0.60
C GLN A 51 10.08 1.45 -0.62
N MET A 52 8.92 1.57 -1.25
CA MET A 52 8.06 2.74 -1.18
C MET A 52 6.89 2.43 -0.26
N MET A 53 6.50 3.39 0.57
CA MET A 53 5.46 3.19 1.57
C MET A 53 4.70 4.49 1.85
N ALA A 54 3.38 4.40 1.97
CA ALA A 54 2.51 5.43 2.50
C ALA A 54 1.71 4.88 3.68
N GLU A 55 1.50 5.69 4.71
CA GLU A 55 0.73 5.33 5.90
C GLU A 55 -0.46 6.27 6.05
N PHE A 56 -1.63 5.70 6.30
CA PHE A 56 -2.88 6.44 6.46
C PHE A 56 -3.64 5.93 7.69
N GLY A 57 -4.35 6.84 8.37
CA GLY A 57 -5.46 6.40 9.22
C GLY A 57 -6.57 5.79 8.34
N LEU A 58 -7.29 4.78 8.81
CA LEU A 58 -8.31 4.06 8.01
C LEU A 58 -9.37 5.01 7.41
N ASP A 59 -9.85 5.98 8.20
CA ASP A 59 -10.83 6.96 7.71
C ASP A 59 -10.19 7.92 6.66
N ALA A 60 -8.92 8.27 6.82
CA ALA A 60 -8.19 9.11 5.86
C ALA A 60 -7.90 8.34 4.56
N PHE A 61 -7.57 7.05 4.66
CA PHE A 61 -7.39 6.16 3.52
C PHE A 61 -8.67 6.05 2.69
N ILE A 62 -9.82 5.82 3.34
CA ILE A 62 -11.12 5.73 2.65
C ILE A 62 -11.43 7.04 1.90
N ALA A 63 -11.08 8.19 2.49
CA ALA A 63 -11.30 9.50 1.88
C ALA A 63 -10.34 9.76 0.71
N GLU A 64 -9.04 9.53 0.90
CA GLU A 64 -7.99 9.73 -0.11
C GLU A 64 -8.21 8.86 -1.35
N MET A 65 -8.60 7.61 -1.14
CA MET A 65 -8.85 6.64 -2.21
C MET A 65 -10.28 6.71 -2.77
N GLU A 66 -11.12 7.60 -2.23
CA GLU A 66 -12.56 7.69 -2.54
C GLU A 66 -13.31 6.33 -2.47
N VAL A 67 -12.88 5.41 -1.59
CA VAL A 67 -13.32 4.00 -1.59
C VAL A 67 -14.85 3.89 -1.49
N GLN A 68 -15.46 3.36 -2.54
CA GLN A 68 -16.88 3.03 -2.64
C GLN A 68 -17.12 1.52 -2.53
N LEU A 69 -16.19 0.71 -3.04
CA LEU A 69 -16.22 -0.75 -3.10
C LEU A 69 -14.86 -1.33 -2.70
N LEU A 70 -14.81 -2.64 -2.42
CA LEU A 70 -13.53 -3.30 -2.15
C LEU A 70 -12.62 -3.30 -3.39
N ASP A 71 -13.22 -3.37 -4.58
CA ASP A 71 -12.49 -3.39 -5.85
C ASP A 71 -11.63 -2.13 -6.02
N ASP A 72 -12.06 -0.98 -5.49
CA ASP A 72 -11.29 0.27 -5.52
C ASP A 72 -9.94 0.16 -4.78
N VAL A 73 -9.85 -0.69 -3.75
CA VAL A 73 -8.57 -0.99 -3.07
C VAL A 73 -7.65 -1.80 -3.98
N MET A 74 -8.23 -2.64 -4.82
CA MET A 74 -7.50 -3.48 -5.78
C MET A 74 -7.05 -2.71 -7.02
N GLU A 75 -7.60 -1.51 -7.26
CA GLU A 75 -7.23 -0.59 -8.34
C GLU A 75 -6.02 0.29 -8.00
N ILE A 76 -5.50 0.22 -6.77
CA ILE A 76 -4.25 0.91 -6.40
C ILE A 76 -3.11 0.40 -7.28
N ASP A 77 -2.52 1.33 -8.03
CA ASP A 77 -1.45 1.08 -8.98
C ASP A 77 -0.14 1.79 -8.59
N LEU A 78 0.93 1.48 -9.32
CA LEU A 78 2.24 2.05 -9.04
C LEU A 78 2.30 3.57 -9.27
N ASN A 79 1.50 4.10 -10.20
CA ASN A 79 1.45 5.54 -10.49
C ASN A 79 0.90 6.33 -9.28
N MET A 80 -0.10 5.78 -8.59
CA MET A 80 -0.65 6.37 -7.37
C MET A 80 0.40 6.47 -6.27
N LEU A 81 1.19 5.41 -6.05
CA LEU A 81 2.31 5.43 -5.09
C LEU A 81 3.35 6.49 -5.44
N PHE A 82 3.69 6.65 -6.72
CA PHE A 82 4.59 7.74 -7.15
C PHE A 82 3.97 9.12 -6.96
N ALA A 83 2.67 9.28 -7.19
CA ALA A 83 1.97 10.54 -6.95
C ALA A 83 2.02 10.91 -5.46
N TRP A 84 1.79 9.96 -4.55
CA TRP A 84 1.93 10.17 -3.11
C TRP A 84 3.36 10.48 -2.69
N LEU A 85 4.36 9.87 -3.33
CA LEU A 85 5.76 10.19 -3.09
C LEU A 85 6.07 11.64 -3.47
N ILE A 86 5.61 12.08 -4.65
CA ILE A 86 5.77 13.47 -5.11
C ILE A 86 5.01 14.44 -4.21
N GLY A 87 3.83 14.04 -3.73
CA GLY A 87 2.99 14.81 -2.81
C GLY A 87 3.49 14.87 -1.36
N GLY A 88 4.49 14.06 -1.01
CA GLY A 88 5.04 13.98 0.35
C GLY A 88 4.24 13.12 1.33
N THR A 89 3.25 12.37 0.84
CA THR A 89 2.43 11.44 1.62
C THR A 89 3.08 10.06 1.74
N ALA A 90 3.90 9.68 0.75
CA ALA A 90 4.71 8.47 0.78
C ALA A 90 6.20 8.78 1.02
N GLY A 91 6.90 7.85 1.65
CA GLY A 91 8.35 7.82 1.78
C GLY A 91 8.96 6.65 1.01
N TYR A 92 10.30 6.62 0.96
CA TYR A 92 11.03 5.48 0.45
C TYR A 92 12.29 5.19 1.26
N HIS A 93 12.68 3.92 1.25
CA HIS A 93 13.92 3.43 1.83
C HIS A 93 14.71 2.65 0.78
N ILE A 94 16.00 2.97 0.65
CA ILE A 94 16.93 2.20 -0.19
C ILE A 94 17.66 1.21 0.70
N MET A 95 17.53 -0.07 0.38
CA MET A 95 18.13 -1.18 1.10
C MET A 95 19.18 -1.87 0.23
N LYS A 96 20.16 -2.51 0.88
CA LYS A 96 21.05 -3.44 0.18
C LYS A 96 20.24 -4.70 -0.11
N GLY A 97 20.19 -5.11 -1.38
CA GLY A 97 19.48 -6.32 -1.76
C GLY A 97 20.16 -7.55 -1.19
N ASN A 98 19.35 -8.50 -0.73
CA ASN A 98 19.84 -9.81 -0.29
C ASN A 98 20.15 -10.64 -1.54
N THR A 99 21.37 -11.18 -1.61
CA THR A 99 21.68 -12.28 -2.53
C THR A 99 21.15 -13.55 -1.87
N GLU A 100 20.02 -14.07 -2.36
CA GLU A 100 19.63 -15.46 -2.08
C GLU A 100 20.62 -16.44 -2.71
#